data_AF-A0A530AJP1-F1
#
_entry.id   AF-A0A530AJP1-F1
#
_cell.length_a   1.000
_cell.length_b   1.000
_cell.length_c   1.000
_cell.angle_alpha   90.00
_cell.angle_beta   90.00
_cell.angle_gamma   90.00
#
_symmetry.space_group_name_H-M   'P 1'
#
loop_
_entity.id
_entity.type
_entity.pdbx_description
1 polymer ?
#
loop_
_entity_poly.entity_id
_entity_poly.type
_entity_poly.pdbx_seq_one_letter_code
_entity_poly.pdbx_strand_id
1 'polypeptide(L)'
;HHLFIVAPRPGRKPSRLLQVAATGTWTAYNTWGGSNHYQGITGPNRDQYATMVSTQRPWCRGFVVLPKDAPRVPLEVAVPPKTVPRYPHMEWAFATGHSKKYASSGWASYDSHFFRFAERAGYQVDLASQHELHFSPDILDGYDCVVFVGHDEYWTWEMRDAVDNYVTRGGHA
;
A
#
# COMPACT_ATOMS: atom_id res chain seq x y z
N HIS A 1 15.72 -0.94 4.16
CA HIS A 1 15.37 0.08 3.16
C HIS A 1 14.44 1.08 3.79
N HIS A 2 14.57 2.36 3.42
CA HIS A 2 13.66 3.43 3.84
C HIS A 2 12.90 3.91 2.61
N LEU A 3 11.69 4.42 2.84
CA LEU A 3 10.84 4.99 1.81
C LEU A 3 10.25 6.29 2.36
N PHE A 4 10.34 7.35 1.56
CA PHE A 4 9.64 8.60 1.75
C PHE A 4 8.98 8.97 0.42
N ILE A 5 7.80 9.57 0.50
CA ILE A 5 7.08 10.08 -0.67
C ILE A 5 7.27 11.59 -0.66
N VAL A 6 7.78 12.14 -1.77
CA VAL A 6 7.92 13.58 -1.93
C VAL A 6 6.65 14.09 -2.57
N ALA A 7 5.86 14.84 -1.80
CA ALA A 7 4.62 15.40 -2.30
C ALA A 7 4.90 16.37 -3.48
N PRO A 8 4.05 16.35 -4.52
CA PRO A 8 4.15 17.26 -5.64
C PRO A 8 3.92 18.71 -5.18
N ARG A 9 4.56 19.68 -5.85
CA ARG A 9 4.36 21.11 -5.54
C ARG A 9 2.87 21.49 -5.69
N PRO A 10 2.34 22.42 -4.89
CA PRO A 10 0.98 22.92 -5.05
C PRO A 10 0.72 23.51 -6.44
N GLY A 11 -0.55 23.54 -6.85
CA GLY A 11 -1.00 24.12 -8.12
C GLY A 11 -1.43 23.09 -9.16
N ARG A 12 -2.09 23.61 -10.21
CA ARG A 12 -2.69 22.82 -11.30
C ARG A 12 -1.62 22.12 -12.12
N LYS A 13 -1.84 20.83 -12.37
CA LYS A 13 -0.98 19.91 -13.10
C LYS A 13 -1.79 19.20 -14.18
N PRO A 14 -2.24 19.96 -15.20
CA PRO A 14 -3.06 19.38 -16.25
C PRO A 14 -2.29 18.27 -16.96
N SER A 15 -2.99 17.21 -17.36
CA SER A 15 -2.41 16.06 -18.07
C SER A 15 -1.42 15.19 -17.25
N ARG A 16 -1.36 15.37 -15.93
CA ARG A 16 -0.66 14.46 -15.00
C ARG A 16 -1.69 13.64 -14.23
N LEU A 17 -1.37 12.37 -13.96
CA LEU A 17 -2.10 11.53 -13.02
C LEU A 17 -1.55 11.77 -11.61
N LEU A 18 -2.41 11.75 -10.60
CA LEU A 18 -1.97 11.61 -9.21
C LEU A 18 -2.22 10.17 -8.75
N GLN A 19 -1.17 9.38 -8.56
CA GLN A 19 -1.30 8.13 -7.81
C GLN A 19 -1.26 8.43 -6.31
N VAL A 20 -2.25 7.92 -5.57
CA VAL A 20 -2.22 7.93 -4.12
C VAL A 20 -1.77 6.57 -3.62
N ALA A 21 -0.66 6.53 -2.90
CA ALA A 21 -0.10 5.32 -2.32
C ALA A 21 -0.90 4.90 -1.07
N ALA A 22 -1.20 3.61 -0.96
CA ALA A 22 -2.02 2.98 0.08
C ALA A 22 -1.33 2.90 1.46
N THR A 23 -0.75 4.02 1.92
CA THR A 23 0.10 4.11 3.13
C THR A 23 -0.63 3.73 4.42
N GLY A 24 -1.96 3.87 4.49
CA GLY A 24 -2.77 3.37 5.60
C GLY A 24 -2.69 1.86 5.68
N THR A 25 -2.96 1.17 4.56
CA THR A 25 -2.85 -0.28 4.45
C THR A 25 -1.41 -0.76 4.68
N TRP A 26 -0.41 -0.05 4.18
CA TRP A 26 0.98 -0.41 4.44
C TRP A 26 1.28 -0.41 5.95
N THR A 27 0.77 0.58 6.68
CA THR A 27 0.98 0.70 8.13
C THR A 27 0.23 -0.40 8.90
N ALA A 28 -0.99 -0.71 8.49
CA ALA A 28 -1.84 -1.76 9.05
C ALA A 28 -1.22 -3.16 8.92
N TYR A 29 -0.53 -3.42 7.81
CA TYR A 29 0.11 -4.71 7.52
C TYR A 29 1.57 -4.80 7.97
N ASN A 30 2.23 -3.68 8.30
CA ASN A 30 3.64 -3.67 8.69
C ASN A 30 3.90 -4.48 9.97
N THR A 31 4.58 -5.63 9.83
CA THR A 31 4.87 -6.56 10.94
C THR A 31 6.10 -6.15 11.76
N TRP A 32 6.75 -5.02 11.46
CA TRP A 32 7.91 -4.56 12.22
C TRP A 32 7.58 -4.35 13.71
N GLY A 33 8.43 -4.86 14.59
CA GLY A 33 8.19 -4.84 16.04
C GLY A 33 7.24 -5.93 16.53
N GLY A 34 6.78 -6.82 15.65
CA GLY A 34 6.04 -8.03 16.01
C GLY A 34 4.51 -7.88 16.08
N SER A 35 3.97 -6.66 15.97
CA SER A 35 2.51 -6.43 15.96
C SER A 35 2.04 -5.50 14.84
N ASN A 36 0.84 -5.77 14.34
CA ASN A 36 0.11 -5.02 13.33
C ASN A 36 -1.42 -5.23 13.54
N HIS A 37 -2.27 -4.78 12.62
CA HIS A 37 -3.74 -4.94 12.78
C HIS A 37 -4.27 -6.37 12.64
N TYR A 38 -3.44 -7.33 12.23
CA TYR A 38 -3.85 -8.72 11.95
C TYR A 38 -3.23 -9.74 12.90
N GLN A 39 -2.09 -9.43 13.50
CA GLN A 39 -1.34 -10.31 14.38
C GLN A 39 -0.47 -9.48 15.32
N GLY A 40 -0.19 -10.00 16.50
CA GLY A 40 0.67 -9.28 17.42
C GLY A 40 0.99 -10.03 18.70
N ILE A 41 1.64 -9.27 19.57
CA ILE A 41 2.09 -9.69 20.90
C ILE A 41 1.56 -8.73 21.97
N THR A 42 0.41 -8.11 21.71
CA THR A 42 -0.26 -7.18 22.63
C THR A 42 -1.20 -7.94 23.59
N GLY A 43 -1.75 -7.24 24.57
CA GLY A 43 -2.64 -7.81 25.58
C GLY A 43 -1.91 -8.58 26.70
N PRO A 44 -2.63 -9.00 27.75
CA PRO A 44 -2.04 -9.65 28.93
C PRO A 44 -1.26 -10.93 28.61
N ASN A 45 -1.72 -11.70 27.62
CA ASN A 45 -1.14 -12.98 27.22
C ASN A 45 -0.16 -12.85 26.04
N ARG A 46 0.05 -11.64 25.51
CA ARG A 46 0.92 -11.35 24.36
C ARG A 46 0.58 -12.14 23.09
N ASP A 47 -0.71 -12.25 22.81
CA ASP A 47 -1.28 -13.02 21.68
C ASP A 47 -2.32 -12.21 20.88
N GLN A 48 -2.48 -10.91 21.16
CA GLN A 48 -3.44 -10.05 20.48
C GLN A 48 -2.77 -9.18 19.41
N TYR A 49 -3.55 -8.79 18.40
CA TYR A 49 -3.14 -7.82 17.39
C TYR A 49 -3.10 -6.40 17.98
N ALA A 50 -2.41 -5.48 17.30
CA ALA A 50 -2.39 -4.08 17.71
C ALA A 50 -3.60 -3.35 17.12
N THR A 51 -4.41 -2.71 17.97
CA THR A 51 -5.50 -1.81 17.54
C THR A 51 -4.98 -0.43 17.11
N MET A 52 -3.76 -0.07 17.54
CA MET A 52 -3.07 1.15 17.16
C MET A 52 -1.69 0.82 16.62
N VAL A 53 -1.32 1.44 15.50
CA VAL A 53 -0.03 1.28 14.84
C VAL A 53 0.60 2.66 14.61
N SER A 54 1.93 2.69 14.46
CA SER A 54 2.68 3.93 14.27
C SER A 54 3.27 4.01 12.87
N THR A 55 3.30 5.22 12.31
CA THR A 55 4.07 5.59 11.10
C THR A 55 5.55 5.81 11.41
N GLN A 56 5.91 6.02 12.69
CA GLN A 56 7.28 6.24 13.15
C GLN A 56 7.97 4.93 13.53
N ARG A 57 7.93 3.95 12.62
CA ARG A 57 8.65 2.68 12.77
C ARG A 57 9.19 2.20 11.43
N PRO A 58 10.29 1.43 11.41
CA PRO A 58 10.82 0.87 10.18
C PRO A 58 9.78 0.02 9.41
N TRP A 59 9.95 -0.04 8.09
CA TRP A 59 9.21 -0.98 7.26
C TRP A 59 9.82 -2.38 7.38
N CYS A 60 8.98 -3.38 7.58
CA CYS A 60 9.42 -4.76 7.53
C CYS A 60 9.95 -5.14 6.14
N ARG A 61 10.85 -6.12 6.12
CA ARG A 61 11.52 -6.57 4.90
C ARG A 61 10.47 -7.09 3.89
N GLY A 62 10.55 -6.60 2.65
CA GLY A 62 9.62 -6.93 1.56
C GLY A 62 8.57 -5.87 1.25
N PHE A 63 8.39 -4.84 2.09
CA PHE A 63 7.41 -3.78 1.80
C PHE A 63 7.91 -2.75 0.79
N VAL A 64 9.21 -2.42 0.85
CA VAL A 64 9.80 -1.37 0.00
C VAL A 64 10.48 -1.96 -1.23
N VAL A 65 11.13 -3.11 -1.09
CA VAL A 65 11.86 -3.79 -2.18
C VAL A 65 11.63 -5.29 -2.06
N LEU A 66 11.47 -5.95 -3.21
CA LEU A 66 11.43 -7.41 -3.34
C LEU A 66 12.38 -7.87 -4.46
N PRO A 67 13.01 -9.04 -4.31
CA PRO A 67 13.63 -9.76 -5.41
C PRO A 67 12.62 -10.03 -6.54
N LYS A 68 13.11 -10.10 -7.79
CA LYS A 68 12.26 -10.35 -8.97
C LYS A 68 11.52 -11.70 -8.89
N ASP A 69 12.15 -12.68 -8.25
CA ASP A 69 11.69 -14.05 -8.06
C ASP A 69 10.89 -14.24 -6.76
N ALA A 70 10.59 -13.18 -6.01
CA ALA A 70 9.75 -13.28 -4.83
C ALA A 70 8.34 -13.81 -5.22
N PRO A 71 7.85 -14.88 -4.59
CA PRO A 71 6.57 -15.47 -4.93
C PRO A 71 5.41 -14.50 -4.71
N ARG A 72 4.39 -14.58 -5.57
CA ARG A 72 3.19 -13.73 -5.50
C ARG A 72 1.93 -14.54 -5.19
N VAL A 73 0.86 -13.82 -4.86
CA VAL A 73 -0.50 -14.35 -4.72
C VAL A 73 -1.42 -13.69 -5.76
N PRO A 74 -2.42 -14.41 -6.32
CA PRO A 74 -2.68 -15.85 -6.10
C PRO A 74 -1.61 -16.73 -6.78
N LEU A 75 -1.60 -18.02 -6.41
CA LEU A 75 -0.74 -19.00 -7.10
C LEU A 75 -1.32 -19.26 -8.49
N GLU A 76 -0.46 -19.23 -9.51
CA GLU A 76 -0.84 -19.53 -10.89
C GLU A 76 -0.97 -21.04 -11.16
N VAL A 77 -0.65 -21.89 -10.17
CA VAL A 77 -0.67 -23.34 -10.30
C VAL A 77 -1.98 -23.90 -9.73
N ALA A 78 -2.74 -24.60 -10.57
CA ALA A 78 -3.89 -25.37 -10.13
C ALA A 78 -3.44 -26.59 -9.32
N VAL A 79 -3.99 -26.75 -8.11
CA VAL A 79 -3.71 -27.90 -7.24
C VAL A 79 -4.85 -28.93 -7.34
N PRO A 80 -4.56 -30.24 -7.42
CA PRO A 80 -5.59 -31.27 -7.41
C PRO A 80 -6.48 -31.18 -6.15
N PRO A 81 -7.76 -31.58 -6.23
CA PRO A 81 -8.61 -31.69 -5.05
C PRO A 81 -7.94 -32.53 -3.95
N LYS A 82 -8.12 -32.12 -2.69
CA LYS A 82 -7.55 -32.76 -1.50
C LYS A 82 -6.02 -32.71 -1.37
N THR A 83 -5.35 -31.88 -2.17
CA THR A 83 -3.94 -31.56 -1.93
C THR A 83 -3.80 -30.79 -0.61
N VAL A 84 -2.77 -31.11 0.17
CA VAL A 84 -2.46 -30.40 1.42
C VAL A 84 -2.24 -28.90 1.10
N PRO A 85 -2.96 -27.97 1.78
CA PRO A 85 -2.77 -26.55 1.56
C PRO A 85 -1.33 -26.11 1.85
N ARG A 86 -0.75 -25.38 0.92
CA ARG A 86 0.59 -24.77 1.05
C ARG A 86 0.48 -23.27 0.82
N TYR A 87 1.39 -22.52 1.42
CA TYR A 87 1.47 -21.07 1.26
C TYR A 87 2.89 -20.68 0.83
N PRO A 88 3.24 -20.90 -0.45
CA PRO A 88 4.62 -20.70 -0.93
C PRO A 88 5.18 -19.32 -0.60
N HIS A 89 4.36 -18.27 -0.68
CA HIS A 89 4.77 -16.92 -0.28
C HIS A 89 5.14 -16.82 1.21
N MET A 90 4.34 -17.41 2.11
CA MET A 90 4.64 -17.39 3.54
C MET A 90 5.86 -18.26 3.89
N GLU A 91 5.99 -19.42 3.25
CA GLU A 91 7.12 -20.33 3.41
C GLU A 91 8.42 -19.67 2.96
N TRP A 92 8.41 -19.03 1.79
CA TRP A 92 9.53 -18.24 1.28
C TRP A 92 9.86 -17.07 2.20
N ALA A 93 8.85 -16.33 2.68
CA ALA A 93 9.06 -15.21 3.57
C ALA A 93 9.75 -15.64 4.87
N PHE A 94 9.30 -16.76 5.44
CA PHE A 94 9.92 -17.35 6.62
C PHE A 94 11.39 -17.74 6.36
N ALA A 95 11.65 -18.47 5.27
CA ALA A 95 13.00 -18.93 4.92
C ALA A 95 14.00 -17.79 4.64
N THR A 96 13.51 -16.63 4.20
CA THR A 96 14.35 -15.50 3.77
C THR A 96 14.32 -14.31 4.74
N GLY A 97 13.57 -14.42 5.85
CA GLY A 97 13.40 -13.35 6.83
C GLY A 97 12.61 -12.15 6.30
N HIS A 98 11.74 -12.33 5.30
CA HIS A 98 10.79 -11.31 4.88
C HIS A 98 9.56 -11.32 5.78
N SER A 99 8.83 -10.20 5.80
CA SER A 99 7.54 -10.16 6.48
C SER A 99 6.60 -11.19 5.87
N LYS A 100 5.91 -11.98 6.68
CA LYS A 100 4.79 -12.83 6.21
C LYS A 100 3.74 -12.06 5.40
N LYS A 101 3.62 -10.74 5.64
CA LYS A 101 2.67 -9.84 4.98
C LYS A 101 3.24 -9.10 3.75
N TYR A 102 4.47 -9.40 3.30
CA TYR A 102 5.05 -8.75 2.13
C TYR A 102 4.16 -8.89 0.89
N ALA A 103 3.51 -10.04 0.71
CA ALA A 103 2.62 -10.31 -0.43
C ALA A 103 1.19 -9.78 -0.22
N SER A 104 0.90 -9.11 0.91
CA SER A 104 -0.42 -8.56 1.22
C SER A 104 -0.48 -7.04 1.12
N SER A 105 0.64 -6.32 1.22
CA SER A 105 0.68 -4.86 1.13
C SER A 105 2.09 -4.36 0.84
N GLY A 106 2.23 -3.05 0.61
CA GLY A 106 3.50 -2.37 0.45
C GLY A 106 3.82 -1.99 -0.99
N TRP A 107 4.64 -0.94 -1.11
CA TRP A 107 5.13 -0.38 -2.37
C TRP A 107 5.62 -1.45 -3.35
N ALA A 108 6.47 -2.38 -2.90
CA ALA A 108 7.09 -3.39 -3.75
C ALA A 108 6.07 -4.35 -4.38
N SER A 109 5.00 -4.70 -3.66
CA SER A 109 4.04 -5.71 -4.08
C SER A 109 2.88 -5.14 -4.89
N TYR A 110 2.52 -3.87 -4.70
CA TYR A 110 1.32 -3.30 -5.28
C TYR A 110 1.58 -1.96 -5.98
N ASP A 111 1.65 -0.87 -5.23
CA ASP A 111 1.62 0.51 -5.75
C ASP A 111 2.69 0.77 -6.83
N SER A 112 3.88 0.23 -6.66
CA SER A 112 5.00 0.46 -7.58
C SER A 112 4.84 -0.19 -8.95
N HIS A 113 3.95 -1.18 -9.08
CA HIS A 113 3.68 -1.81 -10.38
C HIS A 113 2.94 -0.86 -11.30
N PHE A 114 1.87 -0.23 -10.79
CA PHE A 114 1.13 0.76 -11.55
C PHE A 114 1.99 1.99 -11.83
N PHE A 115 2.69 2.53 -10.81
CA PHE A 115 3.54 3.71 -10.99
C PHE A 115 4.53 3.53 -12.15
N ARG A 116 5.28 2.42 -12.14
CA ARG A 116 6.25 2.11 -13.19
C ARG A 116 5.58 1.76 -14.52
N PHE A 117 4.38 1.19 -14.51
CA PHE A 117 3.61 0.97 -15.73
C PHE A 117 3.21 2.30 -16.37
N ALA A 118 2.69 3.23 -15.58
CA ALA A 118 2.27 4.56 -16.04
C ALA A 118 3.45 5.30 -16.70
N GLU A 119 4.62 5.30 -16.05
CA GLU A 119 5.85 5.87 -16.62
C GLU A 119 6.24 5.20 -17.95
N ARG A 120 6.23 3.87 -18.03
CA ARG A 120 6.56 3.13 -19.26
C ARG A 120 5.55 3.34 -20.39
N ALA A 121 4.28 3.57 -20.05
CA ALA A 121 3.22 3.85 -21.00
C ALA A 121 3.20 5.33 -21.46
N GLY A 122 4.11 6.17 -20.95
CA GLY A 122 4.24 7.58 -21.34
C GLY A 122 3.35 8.54 -20.56
N TYR A 123 2.66 8.06 -19.51
CA TYR A 123 1.89 8.94 -18.63
C TYR A 123 2.83 9.71 -17.72
N GLN A 124 2.51 10.99 -17.53
CA GLN A 124 3.08 11.78 -16.46
C GLN A 124 2.32 11.45 -15.17
N VAL A 125 3.02 10.95 -14.16
CA VAL A 125 2.41 10.55 -12.89
C VAL A 125 3.17 11.16 -11.72
N ASP A 126 2.42 11.73 -10.78
CA ASP A 126 2.89 12.16 -9.47
C ASP A 126 2.44 11.16 -8.40
N LEU A 127 3.14 11.15 -7.27
CA LEU A 127 2.83 10.27 -6.14
C LEU A 127 2.51 11.10 -4.91
N ALA A 128 1.41 10.78 -4.23
CA ALA A 128 1.08 11.28 -2.91
C ALA A 128 0.86 10.13 -1.92
N SER A 129 0.97 10.41 -0.63
CA SER A 129 0.53 9.48 0.41
C SER A 129 -0.98 9.65 0.65
N GLN A 130 -1.67 8.62 1.14
CA GLN A 130 -3.04 8.78 1.64
C GLN A 130 -3.16 9.82 2.75
N HIS A 131 -2.08 10.07 3.51
CA HIS A 131 -2.11 11.08 4.57
C HIS A 131 -2.36 12.48 4.02
N GLU A 132 -1.96 12.76 2.77
CA GLU A 132 -2.29 14.05 2.13
C GLU A 132 -3.79 14.21 1.92
N LEU A 133 -4.54 13.13 1.70
CA LEU A 133 -6.00 13.22 1.60
C LEU A 133 -6.64 13.63 2.93
N HIS A 134 -6.00 13.31 4.05
CA HIS A 134 -6.49 13.66 5.37
C HIS A 134 -6.08 15.09 5.78
N PHE A 135 -4.81 15.45 5.56
CA PHE A 135 -4.24 16.71 6.07
C PHE A 135 -4.19 17.84 5.03
N SER A 136 -4.22 17.54 3.74
CA SER A 136 -4.10 18.50 2.63
C SER A 136 -4.92 18.06 1.41
N PRO A 137 -6.24 17.90 1.56
CA PRO A 137 -7.12 17.33 0.52
C PRO A 137 -7.18 18.17 -0.75
N ASP A 138 -6.81 19.46 -0.68
CA ASP A 138 -6.68 20.39 -1.81
C ASP A 138 -5.63 19.95 -2.83
N ILE A 139 -4.75 18.99 -2.49
CA ILE A 139 -3.84 18.35 -3.44
C ILE A 139 -4.60 17.74 -4.64
N LEU A 140 -5.83 17.25 -4.43
CA LEU A 140 -6.66 16.63 -5.46
C LEU A 140 -7.09 17.64 -6.53
N ASP A 141 -7.33 18.89 -6.15
CA ASP A 141 -7.77 19.96 -7.07
C ASP A 141 -6.68 20.32 -8.11
N GLY A 142 -5.44 19.87 -7.87
CA GLY A 142 -4.35 20.01 -8.82
C GLY A 142 -4.48 19.11 -10.06
N TYR A 143 -5.32 18.08 -10.04
CA TYR A 143 -5.32 17.01 -11.05
C TYR A 143 -6.68 16.82 -11.72
N ASP A 144 -6.64 16.31 -12.96
CA ASP A 144 -7.84 15.88 -13.70
C ASP A 144 -8.23 14.43 -13.40
N CYS A 145 -7.23 13.61 -13.02
CA CYS A 145 -7.41 12.20 -12.70
C CYS A 145 -6.50 11.78 -11.55
N VAL A 146 -7.10 11.13 -10.56
CA VAL A 146 -6.44 10.55 -9.38
C VAL A 146 -6.65 9.05 -9.46
N VAL A 147 -5.67 8.25 -9.04
CA VAL A 147 -5.75 6.79 -9.15
C VAL A 147 -5.37 6.11 -7.84
N PHE A 148 -6.21 5.17 -7.44
CA PHE A 148 -6.07 4.30 -6.28
C PHE A 148 -5.91 2.86 -6.79
N VAL A 149 -4.68 2.36 -6.79
CA VAL A 149 -4.37 1.07 -7.43
C VAL A 149 -3.56 0.19 -6.50
N GLY A 150 -3.90 -1.10 -6.48
CA GLY A 150 -3.21 -2.10 -5.68
C GLY A 150 -4.09 -2.59 -4.55
N HIS A 151 -3.59 -2.50 -3.32
CA HIS A 151 -4.33 -2.90 -2.14
C HIS A 151 -4.52 -1.70 -1.20
N ASP A 152 -5.64 -1.02 -1.39
CA ASP A 152 -6.01 0.20 -0.68
C ASP A 152 -7.29 0.01 0.14
N GLU A 153 -7.12 -0.39 1.39
CA GLU A 153 -8.17 -0.90 2.29
C GLU A 153 -8.46 0.04 3.47
N TYR A 154 -7.42 0.69 4.02
CA TYR A 154 -7.52 1.46 5.26
C TYR A 154 -7.62 2.95 5.00
N TRP A 155 -8.81 3.50 5.25
CA TRP A 155 -9.16 4.89 5.02
C TRP A 155 -9.70 5.52 6.29
N THR A 156 -9.44 6.82 6.49
CA THR A 156 -10.25 7.61 7.41
C THR A 156 -11.50 8.12 6.70
N TRP A 157 -12.48 8.57 7.49
CA TRP A 157 -13.67 9.19 6.95
C TRP A 157 -13.34 10.44 6.12
N GLU A 158 -12.43 11.29 6.61
CA GLU A 158 -12.00 12.52 5.96
C GLU A 158 -11.31 12.27 4.62
N MET A 159 -10.51 11.20 4.51
CA MET A 159 -9.90 10.81 3.23
C MET A 159 -10.97 10.45 2.21
N ARG A 160 -12.03 9.76 2.64
CA ARG A 160 -13.16 9.41 1.78
C ARG A 160 -13.94 10.66 1.34
N ASP A 161 -14.26 11.53 2.28
CA ASP A 161 -14.93 12.81 2.00
C ASP A 161 -14.13 13.65 1.01
N ALA A 162 -12.79 13.68 1.12
CA ALA A 162 -11.94 14.42 0.20
C ALA A 162 -12.10 13.93 -1.26
N VAL A 163 -12.10 12.61 -1.47
CA VAL A 163 -12.26 12.00 -2.79
C VAL A 163 -13.68 12.18 -3.33
N ASP A 164 -14.71 11.96 -2.51
CA ASP A 164 -16.11 12.14 -2.92
C ASP A 164 -16.39 13.60 -3.33
N ASN A 165 -15.84 14.55 -2.58
CA ASN A 165 -15.92 15.98 -2.90
C ASN A 165 -15.19 16.33 -4.20
N TYR A 166 -13.99 15.77 -4.43
CA TYR A 166 -13.24 15.95 -5.67
C TYR A 166 -14.01 15.42 -6.89
N VAL A 167 -14.58 14.22 -6.80
CA VAL A 167 -15.38 13.62 -7.88
C VAL A 167 -16.65 14.42 -8.13
N THR A 168 -17.34 14.86 -7.07
CA THR A 168 -18.56 15.69 -7.19
C THR A 168 -18.30 17.00 -7.95
N ARG A 169 -17.09 17.56 -7.83
CA ARG A 169 -16.65 18.77 -8.56
C ARG A 169 -16.16 18.49 -9.99
N GLY A 170 -16.30 17.26 -10.48
CA GLY A 170 -15.93 16.87 -11.85
C GLY A 170 -14.54 16.26 -12.00
N GLY A 171 -13.85 15.96 -10.89
CA GLY A 171 -12.62 15.16 -10.93
C GLY A 171 -12.88 13.70 -11.30
N HIS A 172 -11.87 13.03 -11.87
CA HIS A 172 -11.93 11.58 -12.15
C HIS A 172 -11.08 10.80 -11.14
N ALA A 173 -11.63 9.71 -10.59
CA ALA A 173 -10.98 8.83 -9.63
C ALA A 173 -11.24 7.35 -9.95
#